data_AF-A0AAN6MI32-F1
#
_entry.id   AF-A0AAN6MI32-F1
#
_cell.length_a   1.000
_cell.length_b   1.000
_cell.length_c   1.000
_cell.angle_alpha   90.00
_cell.angle_beta   90.00
_cell.angle_gamma   90.00
#
_symmetry.space_group_name_H-M   'P 1'
#
loop_
_entity.id
_entity.type
_entity.pdbx_description
1 polymer ?
#
loop_
_entity_poly.entity_id
_entity_poly.type
_entity_poly.pdbx_seq_one_letter_code
_entity_poly.pdbx_strand_id
1 'polypeptide(L)'
;MEAVANLKAFSEENPIDADNPPPAGLTTLPADTPEVNACLGWAEFSGDYVRFAGKRAGYGIAEGNSTFYCIIYDLVERRDLDPRQIVATSTFFHTLGFSIEPFNSPNWWGRGLLVDYGDIVPPLRGCWGFNDRMYARQREWMDEMGLLTGPRSRPTNTFIRL
;
A
#
# COMPACT_ATOMS: atom_id res chain seq x y z
N MET A 1 -1.42 19.81 -0.87
CA MET A 1 -0.31 18.85 -1.06
C MET A 1 -0.83 17.71 -1.91
N GLU A 2 -0.05 17.22 -2.87
CA GLU A 2 -0.46 16.22 -3.86
C GLU A 2 -1.11 14.98 -3.22
N ALA A 3 -0.48 14.39 -2.21
CA ALA A 3 -0.98 13.21 -1.51
C ALA A 3 -2.41 13.39 -0.94
N VAL A 4 -2.70 14.55 -0.34
CA VAL A 4 -4.04 14.86 0.18
C VAL A 4 -5.06 15.05 -0.95
N ALA A 5 -4.64 15.64 -2.08
CA ALA A 5 -5.51 15.82 -3.24
C ALA A 5 -5.87 14.46 -3.87
N ASN A 6 -4.89 13.57 -3.96
CA ASN A 6 -5.07 12.19 -4.38
C ASN A 6 -6.03 11.44 -3.45
N LEU A 7 -5.82 11.48 -2.13
CA LEU A 7 -6.71 10.82 -1.18
C LEU A 7 -8.16 11.31 -1.29
N LYS A 8 -8.36 12.62 -1.46
CA LYS A 8 -9.70 13.22 -1.64
C LYS A 8 -10.38 12.77 -2.92
N ALA A 9 -9.64 12.60 -4.00
CA ALA A 9 -10.17 12.16 -5.29
C ALA A 9 -10.83 10.77 -5.25
N PHE A 10 -10.47 9.93 -4.28
CA PHE A 10 -11.02 8.59 -4.09
C PHE A 10 -11.98 8.49 -2.90
N SER A 11 -12.37 9.62 -2.29
CA SER A 11 -13.32 9.67 -1.18
C SER A 11 -14.75 9.80 -1.67
N GLU A 12 -15.67 9.03 -1.08
CA GLU A 12 -17.12 9.20 -1.33
C GLU A 12 -17.64 10.57 -0.89
N GLU A 13 -16.98 11.20 0.09
CA GLU A 13 -17.37 12.51 0.61
C GLU A 13 -17.03 13.66 -0.34
N ASN A 14 -16.18 13.42 -1.36
CA ASN A 14 -15.75 14.41 -2.33
C ASN A 14 -15.74 13.78 -3.74
N PRO A 15 -16.92 13.42 -4.29
CA PRO A 15 -17.00 12.77 -5.58
C PRO A 15 -16.42 13.68 -6.68
N ILE A 16 -15.67 13.10 -7.61
CA ILE A 16 -15.23 13.83 -8.80
C ILE A 16 -16.43 13.95 -9.76
N ASP A 17 -16.89 15.18 -9.97
CA ASP A 17 -18.01 15.50 -10.86
C ASP A 17 -17.85 16.90 -11.49
N ALA A 18 -18.92 17.42 -12.10
CA ALA A 18 -18.91 18.72 -12.75
C ALA A 18 -18.72 19.89 -11.76
N ASP A 19 -19.18 19.73 -10.52
CA ASP A 19 -19.10 20.73 -9.45
C ASP A 19 -17.80 20.60 -8.65
N ASN A 20 -17.18 19.41 -8.67
CA ASN A 20 -15.92 19.06 -8.02
C ASN A 20 -14.95 18.41 -9.03
N PRO A 21 -14.35 19.20 -9.94
CA PRO A 21 -13.44 18.67 -10.94
C PRO A 21 -12.20 18.04 -10.29
N PRO A 22 -11.57 17.04 -10.94
CA PRO A 22 -10.38 16.40 -10.40
C PRO A 22 -9.26 17.43 -10.20
N PRO A 23 -8.44 17.30 -9.14
CA PRO A 23 -7.29 18.17 -8.94
C PRO A 23 -6.35 18.16 -10.15
N ALA A 24 -5.76 19.32 -10.46
CA ALA A 24 -4.74 19.40 -11.50
C ALA A 24 -3.55 18.48 -11.15
N GLY A 25 -3.17 17.59 -12.09
CA GLY A 25 -2.12 16.60 -11.87
C GLY A 25 -2.60 15.28 -11.25
N LEU A 26 -3.91 15.10 -11.02
CA LEU A 26 -4.46 13.81 -10.62
C LEU A 26 -4.09 12.76 -11.68
N THR A 27 -3.35 11.74 -11.24
CA THR A 27 -3.02 10.59 -12.09
C THR A 27 -4.18 9.60 -11.97
N THR A 28 -4.72 9.14 -13.11
CA THR A 28 -5.71 8.06 -13.10
C THR A 28 -5.06 6.80 -12.56
N LEU A 29 -5.81 5.97 -11.83
CA LEU A 29 -5.30 4.66 -11.42
C LEU A 29 -4.78 3.90 -12.65
N PRO A 30 -3.69 3.13 -12.50
CA PRO A 30 -3.26 2.20 -13.53
C PRO A 30 -4.44 1.29 -13.93
N ALA A 31 -4.54 0.96 -15.22
CA ALA A 31 -5.61 0.08 -15.72
C ALA A 31 -5.59 -1.29 -15.03
N ASP A 32 -4.41 -1.75 -14.63
CA ASP A 32 -4.20 -2.96 -13.85
C ASP A 32 -4.07 -2.59 -12.37
N THR A 33 -5.07 -2.96 -11.57
CA THR A 33 -4.95 -2.90 -10.11
C THR A 33 -3.92 -3.95 -9.68
N PRO A 34 -2.93 -3.59 -8.85
CA PRO A 34 -1.96 -4.57 -8.37
C PRO A 34 -2.67 -5.69 -7.62
N GLU A 35 -2.09 -6.88 -7.65
CA GLU A 35 -2.54 -7.97 -6.79
C GLU A 35 -2.37 -7.54 -5.33
N VAL A 36 -3.42 -7.68 -4.52
CA VAL A 36 -3.43 -7.39 -3.09
C VAL A 36 -3.71 -8.68 -2.35
N ASN A 37 -3.02 -8.93 -1.24
CA ASN A 37 -3.23 -10.15 -0.46
C ASN A 37 -4.62 -10.08 0.18
N ALA A 38 -5.45 -11.10 -0.04
CA ALA A 38 -6.81 -11.11 0.46
C ALA A 38 -6.82 -11.11 1.99
N CYS A 39 -7.46 -10.10 2.59
CA CYS A 39 -7.74 -10.08 4.01
C CYS A 39 -8.95 -11.00 4.28
N LEU A 40 -8.71 -12.12 4.96
CA LEU A 40 -9.71 -13.11 5.31
C LEU A 40 -10.49 -12.73 6.58
N GLY A 41 -10.10 -11.64 7.24
CA GLY A 41 -10.75 -11.08 8.43
C GLY A 41 -9.82 -10.99 9.63
N TRP A 42 -10.41 -10.90 10.82
CA TRP A 42 -9.70 -10.92 12.09
C TRP A 42 -10.03 -12.17 12.91
N ALA A 43 -9.09 -12.59 13.75
CA ALA A 43 -9.35 -13.61 14.77
C ALA A 43 -8.59 -13.30 16.05
N GLU A 44 -9.14 -13.80 17.16
CA GLU A 44 -8.52 -13.73 18.46
C GLU A 44 -7.64 -14.96 18.68
N PHE A 45 -6.42 -14.73 19.14
CA PHE A 45 -5.48 -15.78 19.54
C PHE A 45 -5.04 -15.57 20.98
N SER A 46 -4.82 -16.68 21.68
CA SER A 46 -4.22 -16.62 23.02
C SER A 46 -2.80 -16.08 22.93
N GLY A 47 -2.39 -15.33 23.96
CA GLY A 47 -1.01 -14.83 24.04
C GLY A 47 0.03 -15.95 23.99
N ASP A 48 -0.29 -17.13 24.53
CA ASP A 48 0.61 -18.29 24.48
C ASP A 48 0.85 -18.77 23.05
N TYR A 49 -0.22 -18.86 22.24
CA TYR A 49 -0.10 -19.27 20.85
C TYR A 49 0.74 -18.27 20.05
N VAL A 50 0.46 -16.98 20.22
CA VAL A 50 1.17 -15.91 19.51
C VAL A 50 2.64 -15.87 19.92
N ARG A 51 2.98 -16.02 21.20
CA ARG A 51 4.37 -16.13 21.67
C ARG A 51 5.09 -17.35 21.10
N PHE A 52 4.42 -18.50 21.08
CA PHE A 52 4.98 -19.71 20.49
C PHE A 52 5.29 -19.52 19.00
N ALA A 53 4.35 -18.96 18.24
CA ALA A 53 4.51 -18.65 16.83
C ALA A 53 5.61 -17.60 16.59
N GLY A 54 5.62 -16.51 17.36
CA GLY A 54 6.63 -15.45 17.30
C GLY A 54 8.04 -15.97 17.56
N LYS A 55 8.22 -16.78 18.62
CA LYS A 55 9.51 -17.42 18.94
C LYS A 55 10.00 -18.31 17.80
N ARG A 56 9.10 -19.08 17.17
CA ARG A 56 9.43 -19.92 16.01
C ARG A 56 9.83 -19.10 14.79
N ALA A 57 9.25 -17.92 14.63
CA ALA A 57 9.56 -16.97 13.58
C ALA A 57 10.75 -16.03 13.91
N GLY A 58 11.34 -16.14 15.10
CA GLY A 58 12.48 -15.32 15.53
C GLY A 58 12.10 -13.93 16.09
N TYR A 59 10.83 -13.68 16.37
CA TYR A 59 10.33 -12.43 16.94
C TYR A 59 10.09 -12.56 18.44
N GLY A 60 10.48 -11.52 19.19
CA GLY A 60 10.14 -11.37 20.60
C GLY A 60 8.79 -10.67 20.75
N ILE A 61 7.88 -11.27 21.52
CA ILE A 61 6.57 -10.67 21.84
C ILE A 61 6.55 -10.39 23.33
N ALA A 62 6.32 -9.13 23.70
CA ALA A 62 6.37 -8.68 25.09
C ALA A 62 5.33 -9.41 25.96
N GLU A 63 5.68 -9.69 27.21
CA GLU A 63 4.77 -10.27 28.18
C GLU A 63 3.68 -9.25 28.55
N GLY A 64 2.43 -9.72 28.72
CA GLY A 64 1.37 -8.85 29.26
C GLY A 64 -0.04 -9.03 28.68
N ASN A 65 -0.19 -9.61 27.49
CA ASN A 65 -1.50 -9.79 26.87
C ASN A 65 -1.99 -11.24 26.93
N SER A 66 -3.21 -11.42 27.45
CA SER A 66 -3.95 -12.71 27.45
C SER A 66 -4.49 -13.07 26.07
N THR A 67 -4.88 -12.06 25.29
CA THR A 67 -5.50 -12.21 23.95
C THR A 67 -4.91 -11.19 22.97
N PHE A 68 -4.64 -11.62 21.75
CA PHE A 68 -4.22 -10.79 20.63
C PHE A 68 -5.27 -10.83 19.52
N TYR A 69 -5.53 -9.69 18.91
CA TYR A 69 -6.31 -9.61 17.69
C TYR A 69 -5.35 -9.67 16.50
N CYS A 70 -5.51 -10.68 15.65
CA CYS A 70 -4.67 -10.89 14.49
C CYS A 70 -5.49 -10.76 13.21
N ILE A 71 -4.91 -10.12 12.21
CA ILE A 71 -5.48 -10.07 10.85
C ILE A 71 -5.00 -11.33 10.12
N ILE A 72 -5.92 -12.00 9.43
CA ILE A 72 -5.65 -13.22 8.68
C ILE A 72 -5.60 -12.88 7.20
N TYR A 73 -4.55 -13.36 6.52
CA TYR A 73 -4.38 -13.23 5.08
C TYR A 73 -4.12 -14.59 4.43
N ASP A 74 -4.22 -14.66 3.10
CA ASP A 74 -3.72 -15.82 2.37
C ASP A 74 -2.20 -15.98 2.57
N LEU A 75 -1.76 -17.25 2.64
CA LEU A 75 -0.35 -17.58 2.71
C LEU A 75 0.30 -17.33 1.35
N VAL A 76 1.25 -16.39 1.32
CA VAL A 76 2.03 -16.08 0.13
C VAL A 76 3.34 -16.86 0.19
N GLU A 77 3.66 -17.62 -0.85
CA GLU A 77 4.95 -18.30 -0.93
C GLU A 77 6.07 -17.32 -1.28
N ARG A 78 7.29 -17.58 -0.79
CA ARG A 78 8.47 -16.84 -1.23
C ARG A 78 8.84 -17.25 -2.66
N ARG A 79 8.98 -16.27 -3.54
CA ARG A 79 9.42 -16.44 -4.92
C ARG A 79 10.35 -15.29 -5.30
N ASP A 80 10.95 -15.38 -6.48
CA ASP A 80 11.74 -14.28 -7.02
C ASP A 80 10.82 -13.08 -7.28
N LEU A 81 11.26 -11.92 -6.78
CA LEU A 81 10.52 -10.67 -6.91
C LEU A 81 10.53 -10.20 -8.36
N ASP A 82 9.37 -9.78 -8.87
CA ASP A 82 9.24 -9.09 -10.15
C ASP A 82 9.24 -7.57 -9.86
N PRO A 83 10.30 -6.83 -10.21
CA PRO A 83 10.37 -5.39 -9.95
C PRO A 83 9.21 -4.61 -10.56
N ARG A 84 8.61 -5.12 -11.64
CA ARG A 84 7.45 -4.48 -12.28
C ARG A 84 6.21 -4.52 -11.39
N GLN A 85 6.00 -5.62 -10.67
CA GLN A 85 4.86 -5.77 -9.75
C GLN A 85 5.03 -4.90 -8.51
N ILE A 86 6.25 -4.80 -7.99
CA ILE A 86 6.57 -3.92 -6.87
C ILE A 86 6.24 -2.48 -7.25
N VAL A 87 6.67 -2.02 -8.43
CA VAL A 87 6.38 -0.65 -8.86
C VAL A 87 4.92 -0.43 -9.22
N ALA A 88 4.23 -1.40 -9.83
CA ALA A 88 2.79 -1.29 -10.03
C ALA A 88 2.06 -1.08 -8.69
N THR A 89 2.43 -1.84 -7.66
CA THR A 89 1.90 -1.72 -6.29
C THR A 89 2.24 -0.36 -5.67
N SER A 90 3.51 0.07 -5.73
CA SER A 90 3.93 1.36 -5.20
C SER A 90 3.28 2.55 -5.92
N THR A 91 3.09 2.45 -7.24
CA THR A 91 2.41 3.46 -8.06
C THR A 91 0.93 3.55 -7.69
N PHE A 92 0.28 2.41 -7.47
CA PHE A 92 -1.12 2.36 -7.05
C PHE A 92 -1.32 3.10 -5.72
N PHE A 93 -0.56 2.75 -4.67
CA PHE A 93 -0.69 3.40 -3.37
C PHE A 93 -0.30 4.88 -3.40
N HIS A 94 0.76 5.23 -4.16
CA HIS A 94 1.13 6.63 -4.39
C HIS A 94 -0.02 7.43 -5.02
N THR A 95 -0.66 6.86 -6.03
CA THR A 95 -1.78 7.48 -6.75
C THR A 95 -3.01 7.65 -5.85
N LEU A 96 -3.21 6.75 -4.89
CA LEU A 96 -4.24 6.89 -3.84
C LEU A 96 -3.87 7.89 -2.75
N GLY A 97 -2.65 8.47 -2.78
CA GLY A 97 -2.18 9.48 -1.84
C GLY A 97 -1.42 8.91 -0.65
N PHE A 98 -1.12 7.61 -0.62
CA PHE A 98 -0.33 7.00 0.44
C PHE A 98 1.16 7.01 0.10
N SER A 99 2.02 7.22 1.09
CA SER A 99 3.44 6.92 0.96
C SER A 99 3.70 5.50 1.44
N ILE A 100 4.61 4.80 0.78
CA ILE A 100 5.22 3.58 1.29
C ILE A 100 6.64 3.94 1.71
N GLU A 101 7.11 3.49 2.88
CA GLU A 101 8.52 3.60 3.26
C GLU A 101 9.45 3.08 2.14
N PRO A 102 10.69 3.60 2.01
CA PRO A 102 11.69 3.09 1.09
C PRO A 102 11.78 1.56 1.11
N PHE A 103 11.86 0.97 -0.09
CA PHE A 103 11.77 -0.47 -0.34
C PHE A 103 12.49 -1.33 0.72
N ASN A 104 11.70 -2.06 1.50
CA ASN A 104 12.17 -3.04 2.47
C ASN A 104 11.89 -4.46 1.97
N SER A 105 12.90 -5.12 1.39
CA SER A 105 12.74 -6.45 0.74
C SER A 105 12.00 -7.53 1.56
N PRO A 106 12.08 -7.63 2.91
CA PRO A 106 11.33 -8.61 3.68
C PRO A 106 9.80 -8.43 3.63
N ASN A 107 9.31 -7.25 3.25
CA ASN A 107 7.88 -6.93 3.18
C ASN A 107 7.25 -7.32 1.82
N TRP A 108 8.05 -7.83 0.89
CA TRP A 108 7.64 -8.23 -0.46
C TRP A 108 7.86 -9.71 -0.68
N TRP A 109 6.78 -10.45 -0.90
CA TRP A 109 6.83 -11.90 -1.14
C TRP A 109 6.12 -12.24 -2.46
N GLY A 110 6.06 -13.53 -2.82
CA GLY A 110 5.53 -13.95 -4.12
C GLY A 110 6.29 -13.28 -5.27
N ARG A 111 5.56 -12.83 -6.29
CA ARG A 111 6.15 -12.11 -7.43
C ARG A 111 6.29 -10.60 -7.18
N GLY A 112 6.20 -10.11 -5.95
CA GLY A 112 6.18 -8.67 -5.65
C GLY A 112 4.87 -8.22 -5.00
N LEU A 113 4.26 -9.07 -4.20
CA LEU A 113 3.09 -8.78 -3.38
C LEU A 113 3.55 -8.21 -2.04
N LEU A 114 3.01 -7.05 -1.66
CA LEU A 114 3.26 -6.45 -0.34
C LEU A 114 2.54 -7.30 0.72
N VAL A 115 3.27 -7.88 1.66
CA VAL A 115 2.73 -8.73 2.74
C VAL A 115 2.69 -8.03 4.10
N ASP A 116 3.42 -6.93 4.25
CA ASP A 116 3.34 -6.05 5.41
C ASP A 116 2.81 -4.69 4.99
N TYR A 117 1.53 -4.44 5.29
CA TYR A 117 0.85 -3.19 4.99
C TYR A 117 1.11 -2.10 6.05
N GLY A 118 1.88 -2.40 7.11
CA GLY A 118 2.22 -1.44 8.17
C GLY A 118 3.02 -0.23 7.68
N ASP A 119 3.71 -0.38 6.54
CA ASP A 119 4.50 0.69 5.90
C ASP A 119 3.67 1.64 5.03
N ILE A 120 2.38 1.39 4.85
CA ILE A 120 1.49 2.29 4.13
C ILE A 120 1.10 3.44 5.06
N VAL A 121 1.63 4.62 4.77
CA VAL A 121 1.39 5.80 5.59
C VAL A 121 0.46 6.79 4.88
N PRO A 122 -0.67 7.17 5.49
CA PRO A 122 -1.58 8.15 4.91
C PRO A 122 -1.04 9.58 5.07
N PRO A 123 -1.47 10.53 4.22
CA PRO A 123 -1.03 11.92 4.25
C PRO A 123 -1.75 12.75 5.34
N LEU A 124 -1.94 12.16 6.52
CA LEU A 124 -2.64 12.77 7.65
C LEU A 124 -1.65 13.42 8.60
N ARG A 125 -1.96 14.65 9.04
CA ARG A 125 -1.15 15.35 10.05
C ARG A 125 -1.12 14.55 11.34
N GLY A 126 0.09 14.24 11.82
CA GLY A 126 0.31 13.52 13.08
C GLY A 126 0.35 12.00 12.94
N CYS A 127 0.14 11.44 11.75
CA CYS A 127 0.51 10.06 11.48
C CYS A 127 2.04 9.93 11.51
N TRP A 128 2.55 9.13 12.44
CA TRP A 128 3.96 8.79 12.52
C TRP A 128 4.36 8.14 11.19
N GLY A 129 5.35 8.73 10.51
CA GLY A 129 5.93 8.19 9.27
C GLY A 129 5.62 8.98 7.99
N PHE A 130 4.59 9.85 7.95
CA PHE A 130 4.32 10.60 6.72
C PHE A 130 5.23 11.83 6.64
N ASN A 131 5.92 11.97 5.52
CA ASN A 131 6.76 13.12 5.21
C ASN A 131 6.70 13.42 3.72
N ASP A 132 6.42 14.67 3.37
CA ASP A 132 6.37 15.17 1.99
C ASP A 132 7.60 14.79 1.18
N ARG A 133 8.78 14.77 1.82
CA ARG A 133 10.03 14.34 1.18
C ARG A 133 10.04 12.86 0.83
N MET A 134 9.47 12.01 1.67
CA MET A 134 9.38 10.57 1.40
C MET A 134 8.40 10.30 0.26
N TYR A 135 7.27 10.98 0.27
CA TYR A 135 6.28 10.89 -0.81
C TYR A 135 6.86 11.39 -2.15
N ALA A 136 7.61 12.49 -2.17
CA ALA A 136 8.31 12.96 -3.36
C ALA A 136 9.41 11.99 -3.83
N ARG A 137 10.21 11.44 -2.90
CA ARG A 137 11.27 10.47 -3.21
C ARG A 137 10.73 9.16 -3.76
N GLN A 138 9.55 8.73 -3.31
CA GLN A 138 8.86 7.56 -3.88
C GLN A 138 8.57 7.78 -5.36
N ARG A 139 8.09 8.97 -5.75
CA ARG A 139 7.89 9.34 -7.16
C ARG A 139 9.20 9.31 -7.95
N GLU A 140 10.27 9.91 -7.42
CA GLU A 140 11.60 9.90 -8.06
C GLU A 140 12.13 8.48 -8.26
N TRP A 141 12.01 7.60 -7.26
CA TRP A 141 12.45 6.21 -7.36
C TRP A 141 11.67 5.43 -8.43
N MET A 142 10.36 5.67 -8.57
CA MET A 142 9.55 5.06 -9.63
C MET A 142 9.96 5.56 -11.03
N ASP A 143 10.37 6.83 -11.15
CA ASP A 143 10.90 7.42 -12.38
C ASP A 143 12.29 6.86 -12.74
N GLU A 144 13.22 6.77 -11.78
CA GLU A 144 14.59 6.25 -11.96
C GLU A 144 14.60 4.81 -12.47
N MET A 145 13.65 4.00 -12.04
CA MET A 145 13.51 2.62 -12.51
C MET A 145 12.97 2.53 -13.95
N GLY A 146 12.60 3.66 -14.56
CA GLY A 146 12.04 3.72 -15.92
C GLY A 146 10.60 3.20 -15.99
N LEU A 147 9.89 3.17 -14.86
CA LEU A 147 8.64 2.41 -14.71
C LEU A 147 7.37 3.27 -14.72
N LEU A 148 7.50 4.61 -14.67
CA LEU A 148 6.41 5.54 -14.95
C LEU A 148 6.19 5.81 -16.45
N THR A 149 7.07 5.31 -17.32
CA THR A 149 6.96 5.45 -18.80
C THR A 149 6.57 4.13 -19.48
N GLY A 150 5.41 3.58 -19.11
CA GLY A 150 4.71 2.58 -19.92
C GLY A 150 3.98 3.22 -21.13
N PRO A 151 3.64 2.46 -22.20
CA PRO A 151 2.99 3.03 -23.38
C PRO A 151 1.72 3.76 -22.95
N ARG A 152 1.52 4.97 -23.47
CA ARG A 152 0.31 5.79 -23.28
C ARG A 152 -0.92 4.98 -23.72
N SER A 153 -1.44 4.12 -22.85
CA SER A 153 -2.77 3.57 -22.99
C SER A 153 -3.72 4.77 -22.86
N ARG A 154 -4.65 4.85 -23.80
CA ARG A 154 -5.66 5.91 -23.81
C ARG A 154 -6.36 5.90 -22.44
N PRO A 155 -6.67 7.06 -21.86
CA PRO A 155 -7.40 7.12 -20.61
C PRO A 155 -8.75 6.43 -20.83
N THR A 156 -8.90 5.23 -20.27
CA THR A 156 -10.22 4.64 -20.05
C THR A 156 -10.75 5.29 -18.79
N ASN A 157 -11.83 6.07 -18.94
CA ASN A 157 -12.58 6.68 -17.84
C ASN A 157 -13.28 5.60 -17.00
N THR A 158 -12.51 4.73 -16.37
CA THR A 158 -13.00 3.76 -15.40
C THR A 158 -12.68 4.29 -14.02
N PHE A 159 -13.63 5.03 -13.45
CA PHE A 159 -13.62 5.31 -12.01
C PHE A 159 -13.98 4.00 -11.31
N ILE A 160 -13.00 3.35 -10.68
CA ILE A 160 -13.27 2.25 -9.78
C ILE A 160 -13.89 2.88 -8.52
N ARG A 161 -15.19 2.63 -8.31
CA ARG A 161 -15.81 2.82 -6.99
C ARG A 161 -15.30 1.70 -6.10
N LEU A 162 -14.53 2.04 -5.06
CA LEU A 162 -14.16 1.11 -3.99
C LEU A 162 -15.37 0.88 -3.08
#